data_AF-A0A3N5V9D2-F1
#
_entry.id   AF-A0A3N5V9D2-F1
#
_cell.length_a   1.000
_cell.length_b   1.000
_cell.length_c   1.000
_cell.angle_alpha   90.00
_cell.angle_beta   90.00
_cell.angle_gamma   90.00
#
_symmetry.space_group_name_H-M   'P 1'
#
loop_
_entity.id
_entity.type
_entity.pdbx_description
1 polymer ?
#
loop_
_entity_poly.entity_id
_entity_poly.type
_entity_poly.pdbx_seq_one_letter_code
_entity_poly.pdbx_strand_id
1 'polypeptide(L)'
;MATVQSPPFPNFAPVLEKDSPASQGIDEACLERLYERIEAHIAAGWYPGAAIAMARRGMLVAARSFGVARLATLSQPAVPADQETMWLLYSQTKPITSCAIWALVEHGKLRFHDAVTDYIPEFARFGKAKITLYHLLSHQAGFPDANVPPEAWEDHKLLRECVCNFTLDWEPGAKVVYHSAAAHWTQAALIEAITGQDYRQFIRERVLQPFGLHSLCVGVPEALHDRLVGAYQRTESGEHEALADRNTPAFWRAGVPGGGGYSTATD
;
A
#
# COMPACT_ATOMS: atom_id res chain seq x y z
N MET A 1 15.39 26.12 19.00
CA MET A 1 14.94 25.82 17.63
C MET A 1 13.42 25.83 17.65
N ALA A 2 12.79 26.80 16.96
CA ALA A 2 11.35 26.90 16.93
C ALA A 2 10.77 25.76 16.09
N THR A 3 9.94 24.92 16.70
CA THR A 3 9.11 23.96 16.00
C THR A 3 8.14 24.74 15.13
N VAL A 4 8.44 24.85 13.83
CA VAL A 4 7.48 25.35 12.86
C VAL A 4 6.37 24.30 12.79
N GLN A 5 5.30 24.51 13.55
CA GLN A 5 4.06 23.77 13.37
C GLN A 5 3.61 24.01 11.94
N SER A 6 3.62 22.95 11.13
CA SER A 6 3.02 23.01 9.80
C SER A 6 1.55 23.39 9.96
N PRO A 7 0.99 24.25 9.10
CA PRO A 7 -0.43 24.55 9.14
C PRO A 7 -1.24 23.25 9.05
N PRO A 8 -2.41 23.16 9.72
CA PRO A 8 -3.28 21.99 9.62
C PRO A 8 -3.71 21.79 8.16
N PHE A 9 -3.66 20.54 7.69
CA PHE A 9 -4.13 20.20 6.34
C PHE A 9 -5.64 20.36 6.25
N PRO A 10 -6.18 20.79 5.10
CA PRO A 10 -7.61 20.83 4.88
C PRO A 10 -8.23 19.43 5.05
N ASN A 11 -9.36 19.38 5.74
CA ASN A 11 -10.18 18.16 5.89
C ASN A 11 -11.04 18.01 4.63
N PHE A 12 -10.69 17.07 3.76
CA PHE A 12 -11.50 16.70 2.61
C PHE A 12 -12.53 15.66 3.05
N ALA A 13 -13.82 15.96 2.87
CA ALA A 13 -14.87 14.98 3.13
C ALA A 13 -14.71 13.79 2.17
N PRO A 14 -14.44 12.56 2.65
CA PRO A 14 -14.04 11.43 1.79
C PRO A 14 -15.21 10.68 1.20
N VAL A 15 -16.38 10.85 1.82
CA VAL A 15 -17.51 9.98 1.55
C VAL A 15 -18.16 10.50 0.29
N LEU A 16 -17.83 9.87 -0.84
CA LEU A 16 -18.55 10.06 -2.08
C LEU A 16 -20.04 9.82 -1.81
N GLU A 17 -20.85 10.81 -2.13
CA GLU A 17 -22.30 10.66 -2.05
C GLU A 17 -22.75 9.54 -2.98
N LYS A 18 -23.76 8.79 -2.56
CA LYS A 18 -24.30 7.68 -3.36
C LYS A 18 -25.29 8.20 -4.38
N ASP A 19 -25.25 7.64 -5.58
CA ASP A 19 -26.27 7.87 -6.60
C ASP A 19 -26.52 6.58 -7.40
N SER A 20 -27.61 6.53 -8.15
CA SER A 20 -27.92 5.38 -8.99
C SER A 20 -26.97 5.30 -10.20
N PRO A 21 -26.64 4.09 -10.70
CA PRO A 21 -25.92 3.95 -11.95
C PRO A 21 -26.61 4.69 -13.11
N ALA A 22 -27.94 4.55 -13.24
CA ALA A 22 -28.70 5.17 -14.33
C ALA A 22 -28.66 6.71 -14.33
N SER A 23 -28.83 7.36 -13.18
CA SER A 23 -28.73 8.83 -13.05
C SER A 23 -27.32 9.33 -13.38
N GLN A 24 -26.32 8.51 -13.07
CA GLN A 24 -24.93 8.76 -13.44
C GLN A 24 -24.60 8.27 -14.85
N GLY A 25 -25.56 7.89 -15.69
CA GLY A 25 -25.37 7.50 -17.09
C GLY A 25 -24.53 6.24 -17.28
N ILE A 26 -24.58 5.32 -16.32
CA ILE A 26 -24.04 3.96 -16.39
C ILE A 26 -25.18 3.02 -16.78
N ASP A 27 -24.92 2.15 -17.76
CA ASP A 27 -25.87 1.10 -18.15
C ASP A 27 -25.90 0.00 -17.08
N GLU A 28 -27.04 -0.11 -16.40
CA GLU A 28 -27.27 -1.10 -15.34
C GLU A 28 -27.16 -2.54 -15.86
N ALA A 29 -27.57 -2.81 -17.10
CA ALA A 29 -27.43 -4.14 -17.68
C ALA A 29 -25.94 -4.51 -17.92
N CYS A 30 -25.09 -3.53 -18.23
CA CYS A 30 -23.64 -3.74 -18.29
C CYS A 30 -23.06 -4.05 -16.91
N LEU A 31 -23.52 -3.35 -15.87
CA LEU A 31 -23.08 -3.52 -14.50
C LEU A 31 -23.48 -4.89 -13.93
N GLU A 32 -24.71 -5.35 -14.19
CA GLU A 32 -25.14 -6.69 -13.80
C GLU A 32 -24.31 -7.79 -14.47
N ARG A 33 -23.97 -7.65 -15.77
CA ARG A 33 -23.07 -8.61 -16.45
C ARG A 33 -21.67 -8.66 -15.84
N LEU A 34 -21.17 -7.55 -15.28
CA LEU A 34 -19.91 -7.53 -14.54
C LEU A 34 -20.04 -8.36 -13.26
N TYR A 35 -21.14 -8.21 -12.52
CA TYR A 35 -21.38 -8.97 -11.31
C TYR A 35 -21.49 -10.46 -11.58
N GLU A 36 -22.30 -10.86 -12.56
CA GLU A 36 -22.44 -12.26 -12.99
C GLU A 36 -21.09 -12.87 -13.38
N ARG A 37 -20.21 -12.08 -14.03
CA ARG A 37 -18.86 -12.53 -14.39
C ARG A 37 -17.99 -12.79 -13.16
N ILE A 38 -18.03 -11.91 -12.16
CA ILE A 38 -17.29 -12.07 -10.90
C ILE A 38 -17.78 -13.31 -10.15
N GLU A 39 -19.10 -13.48 -10.03
CA GLU A 39 -19.71 -14.64 -9.40
C GLU A 39 -19.33 -15.94 -10.13
N ALA A 40 -19.33 -15.94 -11.47
CA ALA A 40 -18.89 -17.08 -12.26
C ALA A 40 -17.40 -17.41 -12.06
N HIS A 41 -16.53 -16.40 -11.91
CA HIS A 41 -15.11 -16.63 -11.62
C HIS A 41 -14.89 -17.22 -10.23
N ILE A 42 -15.64 -16.76 -9.22
CA ILE A 42 -15.62 -17.31 -7.87
C ILE A 42 -16.13 -18.76 -7.89
N ALA A 43 -17.24 -19.03 -8.57
CA ALA A 43 -17.79 -20.37 -8.72
C ALA A 43 -16.82 -21.33 -9.44
N ALA A 44 -16.05 -20.82 -10.41
CA ALA A 44 -15.00 -21.56 -11.09
C ALA A 44 -13.67 -21.63 -10.29
N GLY A 45 -13.63 -21.10 -9.07
CA GLY A 45 -12.48 -21.17 -8.18
C GLY A 45 -11.26 -20.39 -8.66
N TRP A 46 -11.45 -19.26 -9.36
CA TRP A 46 -10.32 -18.40 -9.77
C TRP A 46 -9.77 -17.56 -8.61
N TYR A 47 -10.66 -17.16 -7.71
CA TYR A 47 -10.35 -16.48 -6.46
C TYR A 47 -11.50 -16.69 -5.45
N PRO A 48 -11.25 -16.66 -4.13
CA PRO A 48 -12.28 -16.94 -3.11
C PRO A 48 -13.36 -15.85 -2.99
N GLY A 49 -12.99 -14.61 -3.26
CA GLY A 49 -13.86 -13.45 -3.11
C GLY A 49 -13.29 -12.24 -3.82
N ALA A 50 -14.13 -11.22 -3.96
CA ALA A 50 -13.77 -9.96 -4.58
C ALA A 50 -14.59 -8.82 -3.96
N ALA A 51 -14.10 -7.60 -4.09
CA ALA A 51 -14.88 -6.39 -3.86
C ALA A 51 -14.65 -5.41 -5.01
N ILE A 52 -15.69 -4.66 -5.37
CA ILE A 52 -15.59 -3.57 -6.33
C ILE A 52 -16.27 -2.33 -5.76
N ALA A 53 -15.73 -1.16 -6.12
CA ALA A 53 -16.41 0.11 -6.01
C ALA A 53 -16.27 0.86 -7.35
N MET A 54 -17.31 1.57 -7.75
CA MET A 54 -17.31 2.39 -8.95
C MET A 54 -17.87 3.75 -8.61
N ALA A 55 -17.14 4.79 -9.02
CA ALA A 55 -17.56 6.17 -8.88
C ALA A 55 -17.55 6.88 -10.23
N ARG A 56 -18.49 7.79 -10.44
CA ARG A 56 -18.56 8.66 -11.62
C ARG A 56 -19.00 10.06 -11.19
N ARG A 57 -18.29 11.09 -11.69
CA ARG A 57 -18.59 12.51 -11.40
C ARG A 57 -18.67 12.83 -9.90
N GLY A 58 -17.83 12.20 -9.09
CA GLY A 58 -17.82 12.40 -7.64
C GLY A 58 -18.91 11.65 -6.87
N MET A 59 -19.70 10.80 -7.54
CA MET A 59 -20.74 10.00 -6.90
C MET A 59 -20.36 8.51 -6.90
N LEU A 60 -20.55 7.81 -5.78
CA LEU A 60 -20.42 6.37 -5.68
C LEU A 60 -21.67 5.71 -6.29
N VAL A 61 -21.50 4.97 -7.37
CA VAL A 61 -22.61 4.36 -8.13
C VAL A 61 -22.79 2.88 -7.86
N ALA A 62 -21.72 2.20 -7.43
CA ALA A 62 -21.75 0.79 -7.08
C ALA A 62 -20.68 0.49 -6.04
N ALA A 63 -21.02 -0.32 -5.05
CA ALA A 63 -20.08 -0.92 -4.13
C ALA A 63 -20.61 -2.30 -3.72
N ARG A 64 -19.85 -3.36 -4.00
CA ARG A 64 -20.34 -4.74 -3.84
C ARG A 64 -19.19 -5.67 -3.48
N SER A 65 -19.47 -6.61 -2.58
CA SER A 65 -18.56 -7.68 -2.17
C SER A 65 -19.14 -9.02 -2.57
N PHE A 66 -18.26 -9.97 -2.90
CA PHE A 66 -18.59 -11.26 -3.46
C PHE A 66 -17.76 -12.36 -2.79
N GLY A 67 -18.36 -13.53 -2.63
CA GLY A 67 -17.65 -14.71 -2.11
C GLY A 67 -17.23 -14.55 -0.65
N VAL A 68 -16.03 -15.02 -0.33
CA VAL A 68 -15.52 -15.08 1.05
C VAL A 68 -14.25 -14.27 1.23
N ALA A 69 -14.15 -13.59 2.36
CA ALA A 69 -12.95 -12.89 2.80
C ALA A 69 -11.90 -13.88 3.32
N ARG A 70 -12.34 -14.96 3.97
CA ARG A 70 -11.46 -16.05 4.43
C ARG A 70 -12.10 -17.39 4.15
N LEU A 71 -11.31 -18.32 3.63
CA LEU A 71 -11.71 -19.71 3.46
C LEU A 71 -11.89 -20.40 4.80
N ALA A 72 -12.75 -21.41 4.84
CA ALA A 72 -12.88 -22.28 6.01
C ALA A 72 -11.57 -23.04 6.26
N THR A 73 -11.28 -23.28 7.54
CA THR A 73 -10.20 -24.17 7.97
C THR A 73 -10.81 -25.34 8.75
N LEU A 74 -9.97 -26.26 9.22
CA LEU A 74 -10.43 -27.35 10.09
C LEU A 74 -11.05 -26.85 11.40
N SER A 75 -10.68 -25.64 11.86
CA SER A 75 -11.10 -25.09 13.15
C SER A 75 -12.03 -23.88 13.06
N GLN A 76 -12.21 -23.30 11.87
CA GLN A 76 -12.99 -22.07 11.69
C GLN A 76 -13.82 -22.13 10.40
N PRO A 77 -15.09 -21.66 10.41
CA PRO A 77 -15.89 -21.56 9.20
C PRO A 77 -15.33 -20.48 8.26
N ALA A 78 -15.77 -20.52 6.99
CA ALA A 78 -15.47 -19.46 6.05
C ALA A 78 -16.11 -18.14 6.52
N VAL A 79 -15.43 -17.02 6.26
CA VAL A 79 -15.91 -15.67 6.57
C VAL A 79 -16.39 -15.03 5.27
N PRO A 80 -17.69 -14.70 5.13
CA PRO A 80 -18.19 -13.99 3.95
C PRO A 80 -17.49 -12.64 3.76
N ALA A 81 -17.28 -12.25 2.50
CA ALA A 81 -16.78 -10.91 2.20
C ALA A 81 -17.93 -9.90 2.29
N ASP A 82 -17.66 -8.77 2.93
CA ASP A 82 -18.58 -7.63 3.06
C ASP A 82 -17.89 -6.31 2.69
N GLN A 83 -18.57 -5.19 2.88
CA GLN A 83 -18.05 -3.86 2.54
C GLN A 83 -16.98 -3.36 3.50
N GLU A 84 -16.89 -3.94 4.69
CA GLU A 84 -15.90 -3.59 5.72
C GLU A 84 -14.62 -4.42 5.61
N THR A 85 -14.66 -5.49 4.81
CA THR A 85 -13.54 -6.36 4.50
C THR A 85 -12.39 -5.55 3.90
N MET A 86 -11.22 -5.64 4.53
CA MET A 86 -10.00 -4.96 4.13
C MET A 86 -9.12 -5.88 3.28
N TRP A 87 -8.82 -5.45 2.07
CA TRP A 87 -8.09 -6.18 1.05
C TRP A 87 -6.62 -5.79 1.03
N LEU A 88 -5.73 -6.78 0.92
CA LEU A 88 -4.31 -6.55 0.74
C LEU A 88 -4.08 -5.85 -0.63
N LEU A 89 -3.56 -4.63 -0.58
CA LEU A 89 -3.41 -3.76 -1.75
C LEU A 89 -2.24 -4.14 -2.66
N TYR A 90 -1.30 -4.95 -2.15
CA TYR A 90 -0.03 -5.21 -2.82
C TYR A 90 0.58 -3.91 -3.36
N SER A 91 0.94 -3.88 -4.64
CA SER A 91 1.65 -2.75 -5.25
C SER A 91 0.85 -1.45 -5.29
N GLN A 92 -0.47 -1.47 -5.04
CA GLN A 92 -1.26 -0.24 -4.85
C GLN A 92 -0.87 0.52 -3.57
N THR A 93 -0.05 -0.07 -2.69
CA THR A 93 0.57 0.62 -1.54
C THR A 93 1.59 1.69 -1.97
N LYS A 94 2.27 1.49 -3.10
CA LYS A 94 3.33 2.36 -3.61
C LYS A 94 2.91 3.82 -3.79
N PRO A 95 1.79 4.12 -4.50
CA PRO A 95 1.33 5.50 -4.64
C PRO A 95 0.99 6.15 -3.29
N ILE A 96 0.52 5.38 -2.30
CA ILE A 96 0.23 5.91 -0.95
C ILE A 96 1.54 6.33 -0.25
N THR A 97 2.57 5.49 -0.27
CA THR A 97 3.91 5.88 0.24
C THR A 97 4.50 7.05 -0.55
N SER A 98 4.32 7.07 -1.88
CA SER A 98 4.76 8.20 -2.71
C SER A 98 4.04 9.51 -2.37
N CYS A 99 2.76 9.47 -2.00
CA CYS A 99 2.04 10.66 -1.53
C CYS A 99 2.69 11.27 -0.27
N ALA A 100 3.20 10.45 0.65
CA ALA A 100 3.91 10.94 1.83
C ALA A 100 5.23 11.66 1.44
N ILE A 101 5.95 11.14 0.44
CA ILE A 101 7.10 11.82 -0.14
C ILE A 101 6.69 13.16 -0.78
N TRP A 102 5.61 13.17 -1.55
CA TRP A 102 5.10 14.39 -2.20
C TRP A 102 4.70 15.46 -1.18
N ALA A 103 4.06 15.08 -0.07
CA ALA A 103 3.78 16.00 1.02
C ALA A 103 5.07 16.64 1.58
N LEU A 104 6.16 15.89 1.72
CA LEU A 104 7.46 16.45 2.12
C LEU A 104 8.02 17.43 1.08
N VAL A 105 7.84 17.14 -0.22
CA VAL A 105 8.25 18.02 -1.32
C VAL A 105 7.44 19.33 -1.32
N GLU A 106 6.12 19.25 -1.17
CA GLU A 106 5.24 20.42 -1.12
C GLU A 106 5.58 21.36 0.05
N HIS A 107 6.03 20.80 1.18
CA HIS A 107 6.50 21.57 2.33
C HIS A 107 7.96 22.02 2.25
N GLY A 108 8.61 21.85 1.09
CA GLY A 108 10.00 22.26 0.87
C GLY A 108 11.02 21.54 1.74
N LYS A 109 10.68 20.35 2.27
CA LYS A 109 11.60 19.52 3.06
C LYS A 109 12.50 18.64 2.19
N LEU A 110 12.10 18.43 0.94
CA LEU A 110 12.72 17.52 0.00
C LEU A 110 12.50 18.02 -1.43
N ARG A 111 13.43 17.75 -2.35
CA ARG A 111 13.29 17.97 -3.79
C ARG A 111 13.54 16.67 -4.54
N PHE A 112 12.94 16.53 -5.73
CA PHE A 112 13.09 15.31 -6.54
C PHE A 112 14.54 14.99 -6.93
N HIS A 113 15.41 15.99 -7.02
CA HIS A 113 16.82 15.81 -7.36
C HIS A 113 17.77 15.80 -6.17
N ASP A 114 17.26 15.90 -4.94
CA ASP A 114 18.11 15.74 -3.75
C ASP A 114 18.61 14.30 -3.70
N ALA A 115 19.86 14.14 -3.28
CA ALA A 115 20.44 12.83 -3.08
C ALA A 115 19.90 12.24 -1.77
N VAL A 116 19.69 10.92 -1.72
CA VAL A 116 19.30 10.24 -0.47
C VAL A 116 20.35 10.49 0.62
N THR A 117 21.62 10.62 0.23
CA THR A 117 22.75 10.89 1.13
C THR A 117 22.72 12.26 1.80
N ASP A 118 21.95 13.22 1.27
CA ASP A 118 21.78 14.52 1.91
C ASP A 118 21.02 14.39 3.24
N TYR A 119 20.26 13.31 3.41
CA TYR A 119 19.44 13.01 4.59
C TYR A 119 19.91 11.76 5.36
N ILE A 120 20.50 10.80 4.65
CA ILE A 120 21.03 9.55 5.20
C ILE A 120 22.46 9.35 4.68
N PRO A 121 23.48 10.01 5.25
CA PRO A 121 24.85 9.97 4.72
C PRO A 121 25.43 8.56 4.57
N GLU A 122 25.09 7.65 5.49
CA GLU A 122 25.51 6.25 5.48
C GLU A 122 24.95 5.44 4.28
N PHE A 123 23.93 5.97 3.59
CA PHE A 123 23.40 5.35 2.38
C PHE A 123 24.40 5.33 1.23
N ALA A 124 25.45 6.18 1.26
CA ALA A 124 26.48 6.29 0.21
C ALA A 124 27.27 5.00 -0.07
N ARG A 125 27.19 4.01 0.84
CA ARG A 125 27.85 2.69 0.69
C ARG A 125 27.51 2.05 -0.65
N PHE A 126 28.42 1.21 -1.15
CA PHE A 126 28.19 0.38 -2.35
C PHE A 126 27.80 1.19 -3.61
N GLY A 127 28.36 2.41 -3.77
CA GLY A 127 28.16 3.23 -4.97
C GLY A 127 26.85 4.02 -5.03
N LYS A 128 26.02 3.97 -3.97
CA LYS A 128 24.67 4.56 -3.97
C LYS A 128 24.62 6.09 -3.78
N ALA A 129 25.77 6.76 -3.70
CA ALA A 129 25.86 8.19 -3.39
C ALA A 129 25.12 9.12 -4.39
N LYS A 130 24.91 8.67 -5.64
CA LYS A 130 24.25 9.46 -6.69
C LYS A 130 22.74 9.20 -6.80
N ILE A 131 22.18 8.37 -5.93
CA ILE A 131 20.75 8.05 -5.97
C ILE A 131 19.96 9.24 -5.44
N THR A 132 19.04 9.71 -6.26
CA THR A 132 18.15 10.82 -5.93
C THR A 132 16.76 10.29 -5.61
N LEU A 133 15.91 11.15 -5.05
CA LEU A 133 14.50 10.83 -4.88
C LEU A 133 13.83 10.44 -6.21
N TYR A 134 14.15 11.13 -7.30
CA TYR A 134 13.63 10.82 -8.64
C TYR A 134 13.95 9.37 -9.04
N HIS A 135 15.18 8.89 -8.79
CA HIS A 135 15.53 7.50 -9.08
C HIS A 135 14.70 6.50 -8.28
N LEU A 136 14.34 6.81 -7.03
CA LEU A 136 13.47 5.95 -6.21
C LEU A 136 12.04 5.91 -6.76
N LEU A 137 11.45 7.09 -7.00
CA LEU A 137 10.06 7.22 -7.45
C LEU A 137 9.83 6.67 -8.87
N SER A 138 10.86 6.66 -9.71
CA SER A 138 10.77 6.22 -11.11
C SER A 138 11.38 4.84 -11.37
N HIS A 139 11.71 4.07 -10.33
CA HIS A 139 12.25 2.72 -10.46
C HIS A 139 13.60 2.65 -11.21
N GLN A 140 14.51 3.56 -10.88
CA GLN A 140 15.82 3.70 -11.52
C GLN A 140 16.99 3.68 -10.52
N ALA A 141 16.75 3.24 -9.29
CA ALA A 141 17.76 3.27 -8.22
C ALA A 141 18.84 2.17 -8.31
N GLY A 142 18.66 1.17 -9.18
CA GLY A 142 19.71 0.17 -9.46
C GLY A 142 19.77 -1.05 -8.53
N PHE A 143 18.78 -1.25 -7.65
CA PHE A 143 18.70 -2.39 -6.73
C PHE A 143 17.30 -3.08 -6.66
N PRO A 144 16.67 -3.44 -7.79
CA PRO A 144 15.26 -3.90 -7.83
C PRO A 144 14.89 -5.02 -6.85
N ASP A 145 15.82 -5.96 -6.65
CA ASP A 145 15.59 -7.18 -5.87
C ASP A 145 16.10 -7.11 -4.42
N ALA A 146 16.68 -5.97 -4.01
CA ALA A 146 17.09 -5.77 -2.63
C ALA A 146 15.87 -5.77 -1.70
N ASN A 147 16.04 -6.28 -0.47
CA ASN A 147 14.92 -6.45 0.45
C ASN A 147 15.30 -6.14 1.90
N VAL A 148 14.32 -5.68 2.66
CA VAL A 148 14.40 -5.56 4.12
C VAL A 148 13.78 -6.82 4.74
N PRO A 149 14.53 -7.58 5.55
CA PRO A 149 14.05 -8.83 6.10
C PRO A 149 13.03 -8.58 7.23
N PRO A 150 12.18 -9.57 7.58
CA PRO A 150 11.08 -9.39 8.53
C PRO A 150 11.48 -8.86 9.91
N GLU A 151 12.64 -9.27 10.43
CA GLU A 151 13.19 -8.81 11.71
C GLU A 151 13.45 -7.30 11.75
N ALA A 152 13.58 -6.65 10.59
CA ALA A 152 13.83 -5.23 10.47
C ALA A 152 12.56 -4.40 10.24
N TRP A 153 11.38 -5.01 10.04
CA TRP A 153 10.15 -4.28 9.69
C TRP A 153 9.65 -3.34 10.80
N GLU A 154 9.87 -3.70 12.06
CA GLU A 154 9.45 -2.91 13.23
C GLU A 154 10.65 -2.23 13.95
N ASP A 155 11.90 -2.58 13.59
CA ASP A 155 13.12 -1.95 14.11
C ASP A 155 13.64 -0.91 13.10
N HIS A 156 13.30 0.36 13.33
CA HIS A 156 13.68 1.48 12.45
C HIS A 156 15.19 1.65 12.28
N LYS A 157 15.99 1.30 13.29
CA LYS A 157 17.44 1.37 13.19
C LYS A 157 17.95 0.27 12.27
N LEU A 158 17.49 -0.96 12.46
CA LEU A 158 17.85 -2.09 11.62
C LEU A 158 17.33 -1.92 10.19
N LEU A 159 16.11 -1.40 10.00
CA LEU A 159 15.54 -1.04 8.70
C LEU A 159 16.48 -0.11 7.93
N ARG A 160 16.89 0.99 8.57
CA ARG A 160 17.81 1.96 7.96
C ARG A 160 19.14 1.29 7.60
N GLU A 161 19.68 0.46 8.49
CA GLU A 161 20.91 -0.27 8.24
C GLU A 161 20.78 -1.21 7.03
N CYS A 162 19.70 -1.99 6.94
CA CYS A 162 19.41 -2.85 5.78
C CYS A 162 19.37 -2.04 4.48
N VAL A 163 18.62 -0.92 4.45
CA VAL A 163 18.53 -0.03 3.29
C VAL A 163 19.90 0.52 2.89
N CYS A 164 20.72 0.93 3.86
CA CYS A 164 22.06 1.43 3.59
C CYS A 164 23.01 0.33 3.08
N ASN A 165 22.71 -0.93 3.38
CA ASN A 165 23.48 -2.08 2.95
C ASN A 165 23.03 -2.69 1.60
N PHE A 166 22.01 -2.13 0.94
CA PHE A 166 21.68 -2.53 -0.44
C PHE A 166 22.88 -2.34 -1.37
N THR A 167 23.10 -3.28 -2.29
CA THR A 167 24.12 -3.21 -3.33
C THR A 167 23.50 -2.87 -4.67
N LEU A 168 24.26 -2.22 -5.54
CA LEU A 168 23.82 -1.91 -6.91
C LEU A 168 24.06 -3.10 -7.83
N ASP A 169 23.05 -3.40 -8.64
CA ASP A 169 23.18 -4.26 -9.81
C ASP A 169 23.66 -3.44 -11.03
N TRP A 170 23.34 -2.14 -11.06
CA TRP A 170 23.80 -1.17 -12.05
C TRP A 170 23.74 0.27 -11.53
N GLU A 171 24.38 1.18 -12.26
CA GLU A 171 24.40 2.60 -11.93
C GLU A 171 23.00 3.25 -11.91
N PRO A 172 22.70 4.14 -10.95
CA PRO A 172 21.43 4.84 -10.90
C PRO A 172 21.11 5.59 -12.19
N GLY A 173 19.87 5.48 -12.68
CA GLY A 173 19.43 6.10 -13.94
C GLY A 173 19.80 5.32 -15.21
N ALA A 174 20.60 4.24 -15.13
CA ALA A 174 20.98 3.47 -16.31
C ALA A 174 19.83 2.63 -16.91
N LYS A 175 18.86 2.22 -16.08
CA LYS A 175 17.70 1.40 -16.49
C LYS A 175 16.48 1.72 -15.63
N VAL A 176 15.30 1.57 -16.24
CA VAL A 176 14.01 1.52 -15.53
C VAL A 176 13.67 0.05 -15.27
N VAL A 177 13.76 -0.38 -14.02
CA VAL A 177 13.38 -1.75 -13.60
C VAL A 177 12.59 -1.66 -12.32
N TYR A 178 11.42 -2.28 -12.32
CA TYR A 178 10.50 -2.25 -11.20
C TYR A 178 11.13 -2.80 -9.90
N HIS A 179 11.15 -1.96 -8.87
CA HIS A 179 11.51 -2.32 -7.49
C HIS A 179 10.25 -2.77 -6.76
N SER A 180 10.14 -4.07 -6.52
CA SER A 180 8.96 -4.64 -5.84
C SER A 180 8.72 -4.00 -4.46
N ALA A 181 9.79 -3.81 -3.67
CA ALA A 181 9.74 -3.17 -2.37
C ALA A 181 10.95 -2.24 -2.08
N ALA A 182 12.13 -2.55 -2.63
CA ALA A 182 13.40 -1.91 -2.24
C ALA A 182 13.36 -0.37 -2.24
N ALA A 183 12.93 0.24 -3.35
CA ALA A 183 12.85 1.70 -3.48
C ALA A 183 11.87 2.34 -2.48
N HIS A 184 10.84 1.60 -2.06
CA HIS A 184 9.82 2.07 -1.12
C HIS A 184 10.31 1.94 0.33
N TRP A 185 11.12 0.93 0.64
CA TRP A 185 11.84 0.87 1.91
C TRP A 185 12.84 2.03 2.04
N THR A 186 13.53 2.40 0.95
CA THR A 186 14.37 3.60 0.95
C THR A 186 13.56 4.88 1.15
N GLN A 187 12.37 4.99 0.53
CA GLN A 187 11.45 6.11 0.79
C GLN A 187 10.99 6.15 2.25
N ALA A 188 10.66 5.02 2.87
CA ALA A 188 10.28 4.95 4.28
C ALA A 188 11.43 5.42 5.20
N ALA A 189 12.65 4.91 5.00
CA ALA A 189 13.83 5.36 5.74
C ALA A 189 14.09 6.87 5.57
N LEU A 190 13.84 7.41 4.38
CA LEU A 190 13.98 8.84 4.08
C LEU A 190 12.91 9.67 4.81
N ILE A 191 11.65 9.22 4.83
CA ILE A 191 10.57 9.85 5.61
C ILE A 191 10.96 9.92 7.09
N GLU A 192 11.45 8.82 7.67
CA GLU A 192 11.87 8.77 9.07
C GLU A 192 13.06 9.69 9.35
N ALA A 193 14.05 9.74 8.45
CA ALA A 193 15.22 10.60 8.60
C ALA A 193 14.85 12.09 8.59
N ILE A 194 13.90 12.49 7.74
CA ILE A 194 13.46 13.88 7.60
C ILE A 194 12.54 14.30 8.76
N THR A 195 11.65 13.41 9.18
CA THR A 195 10.53 13.75 10.08
C THR A 195 10.78 13.36 11.53
N GLY A 196 11.66 12.37 11.79
CA GLY A 196 11.84 11.75 13.09
C GLY A 196 10.66 10.87 13.53
N GLN A 197 9.70 10.59 12.65
CA GLN A 197 8.50 9.79 12.93
C GLN A 197 8.54 8.47 12.18
N ASP A 198 7.88 7.44 12.73
CA ASP A 198 7.57 6.22 12.00
C ASP A 198 6.86 6.57 10.68
N TYR A 199 7.35 6.04 9.55
CA TYR A 199 6.77 6.32 8.23
C TYR A 199 5.27 5.95 8.15
N ARG A 200 4.83 4.91 8.86
CA ARG A 200 3.42 4.47 8.94
C ARG A 200 2.57 5.52 9.61
N GLN A 201 3.07 6.07 10.72
CA GLN A 201 2.41 7.17 11.43
C GLN A 201 2.34 8.41 10.54
N PHE A 202 3.44 8.75 9.88
CA PHE A 202 3.48 9.91 8.98
C PHE A 202 2.51 9.76 7.79
N ILE A 203 2.46 8.59 7.15
CA ILE A 203 1.47 8.29 6.09
C ILE A 203 0.05 8.48 6.63
N ARG A 204 -0.27 7.89 7.79
CA ARG A 204 -1.60 8.01 8.39
C ARG A 204 -1.99 9.46 8.65
N GLU A 205 -1.13 10.23 9.29
CA GLU A 205 -1.45 11.61 9.71
C GLU A 205 -1.45 12.62 8.56
N ARG A 206 -0.59 12.41 7.55
CA ARG A 206 -0.36 13.40 6.48
C ARG A 206 -1.02 13.06 5.16
N VAL A 207 -1.29 11.78 4.92
CA VAL A 207 -1.95 11.31 3.71
C VAL A 207 -3.35 10.84 4.06
N LEU A 208 -3.52 9.91 4.98
CA LEU A 208 -4.81 9.21 5.10
C LEU A 208 -5.89 10.01 5.83
N GLN A 209 -5.56 10.56 7.01
CA GLN A 209 -6.51 11.30 7.85
C GLN A 209 -7.07 12.58 7.21
N PRO A 210 -6.29 13.41 6.49
CA PRO A 210 -6.83 14.60 5.83
C PRO A 210 -7.87 14.29 4.75
N PHE A 211 -7.77 13.10 4.14
CA PHE A 211 -8.76 12.57 3.20
C PHE A 211 -9.72 11.60 3.87
N GLY A 212 -9.79 11.54 5.20
CA GLY A 212 -10.65 10.64 5.99
C GLY A 212 -10.71 9.19 5.52
N LEU A 213 -9.60 8.67 5.00
CA LEU A 213 -9.44 7.28 4.58
C LEU A 213 -9.20 6.42 5.82
N HIS A 214 -10.28 6.06 6.51
CA HIS A 214 -10.23 5.43 7.83
C HIS A 214 -9.97 3.93 7.80
N SER A 215 -10.29 3.24 6.69
CA SER A 215 -10.01 1.81 6.52
C SER A 215 -8.66 1.59 5.85
N LEU A 216 -8.17 2.54 5.05
CA LEU A 216 -6.83 2.46 4.47
C LEU A 216 -5.76 2.47 5.56
N CYS A 217 -4.88 1.47 5.55
CA CYS A 217 -3.78 1.31 6.50
C CYS A 217 -2.50 0.90 5.80
N VAL A 218 -1.37 1.56 6.14
CA VAL A 218 -0.02 1.06 5.88
C VAL A 218 0.56 0.71 7.26
N GLY A 219 0.44 -0.56 7.65
CA GLY A 219 0.64 -1.01 9.03
C GLY A 219 -0.70 -1.08 9.77
N VAL A 220 -1.32 -2.26 9.77
CA VAL A 220 -2.68 -2.49 10.28
C VAL A 220 -2.67 -2.67 11.80
N PRO A 221 -3.39 -1.82 12.57
CA PRO A 221 -3.59 -2.00 14.00
C PRO A 221 -4.27 -3.33 14.32
N GLU A 222 -3.90 -3.92 15.46
CA GLU A 222 -4.46 -5.22 15.91
C GLU A 222 -5.99 -5.24 15.97
N ALA A 223 -6.60 -4.12 16.39
CA ALA A 223 -8.06 -3.97 16.46
C ALA A 223 -8.78 -4.13 15.10
N LEU A 224 -8.07 -4.07 13.97
CA LEU A 224 -8.64 -4.23 12.63
C LEU A 224 -8.29 -5.59 11.99
N HIS A 225 -7.54 -6.47 12.67
CA HIS A 225 -7.11 -7.75 12.10
C HIS A 225 -8.30 -8.64 11.71
N ASP A 226 -9.41 -8.54 12.44
CA ASP A 226 -10.64 -9.27 12.15
C ASP A 226 -11.36 -8.80 10.87
N ARG A 227 -10.96 -7.67 10.27
CA ARG A 227 -11.48 -7.20 8.98
C ARG A 227 -10.64 -7.65 7.79
N LEU A 228 -9.46 -8.22 8.02
CA LEU A 228 -8.53 -8.53 6.94
C LEU A 228 -8.96 -9.75 6.14
N VAL A 229 -8.86 -9.63 4.82
CA VAL A 229 -8.96 -10.76 3.88
C VAL A 229 -7.78 -11.73 4.10
N GLY A 230 -8.02 -13.02 3.86
CA GLY A 230 -6.95 -14.00 3.75
C GLY A 230 -6.20 -13.85 2.41
N ALA A 231 -4.88 -13.97 2.43
CA ALA A 231 -4.06 -14.04 1.22
C ALA A 231 -3.90 -15.51 0.79
N TYR A 232 -4.21 -15.80 -0.47
CA TYR A 232 -4.19 -17.16 -1.01
C TYR A 232 -3.49 -17.21 -2.37
N GLN A 233 -2.88 -18.35 -2.68
CA GLN A 233 -2.42 -18.70 -4.02
C GLN A 233 -3.29 -19.82 -4.57
N ARG A 234 -3.72 -19.68 -5.82
CA ARG A 234 -4.41 -20.75 -6.54
C ARG A 234 -3.41 -21.78 -7.05
N THR A 235 -3.60 -23.04 -6.72
CA THR A 235 -2.77 -24.16 -7.16
C THR A 235 -3.13 -24.59 -8.57
N GLU A 236 -2.29 -25.45 -9.17
CA GLU A 236 -2.58 -26.05 -10.48
C GLU A 236 -3.86 -26.92 -10.46
N SER A 237 -4.15 -27.57 -9.32
CA SER A 237 -5.40 -28.32 -9.11
C SER A 237 -6.63 -27.42 -8.96
N GLY A 238 -6.45 -26.09 -8.87
CA GLY A 238 -7.52 -25.11 -8.69
C GLY A 238 -7.96 -24.90 -7.24
N GLU A 239 -7.23 -25.48 -6.28
CA GLU A 239 -7.42 -25.21 -4.86
C GLU A 239 -6.76 -23.89 -4.46
N HIS A 240 -7.09 -23.38 -3.27
CA HIS A 240 -6.52 -22.15 -2.73
C HIS A 240 -5.74 -22.46 -1.46
N GLU A 241 -4.42 -22.27 -1.52
CA GLU A 241 -3.52 -22.42 -0.38
C GLU A 241 -3.24 -21.08 0.26
N ALA A 242 -3.27 -21.02 1.59
CA ALA A 242 -2.99 -19.80 2.33
C ALA A 242 -1.51 -19.42 2.21
N LEU A 243 -1.25 -18.16 1.86
CA LEU A 243 0.09 -17.58 1.92
C LEU A 243 0.45 -17.29 3.37
N ALA A 244 1.08 -18.27 4.03
CA ALA A 244 1.32 -18.25 5.47
C ALA A 244 2.11 -17.00 5.92
N ASP A 245 3.05 -16.51 5.12
CA ASP A 245 3.84 -15.31 5.39
C ASP A 245 3.01 -14.00 5.36
N ARG A 246 1.91 -13.99 4.60
CA ARG A 246 1.02 -12.82 4.42
C ARG A 246 -0.18 -12.80 5.36
N ASN A 247 -0.44 -13.91 6.04
CA ASN A 247 -1.54 -14.05 6.99
C ASN A 247 -1.05 -14.04 8.45
N THR A 248 -0.10 -13.15 8.77
CA THR A 248 0.46 -13.03 10.13
C THR A 248 0.31 -11.62 10.70
N PRO A 249 0.14 -11.48 12.03
CA PRO A 249 0.17 -10.18 12.68
C PRO A 249 1.44 -9.38 12.40
N ALA A 250 2.59 -10.05 12.26
CA ALA A 250 3.86 -9.40 11.90
C ALA A 250 3.80 -8.74 10.53
N PHE A 251 3.28 -9.44 9.50
CA PHE A 251 3.13 -8.87 8.16
C PHE A 251 2.15 -7.69 8.14
N TRP A 252 1.01 -7.82 8.85
CA TRP A 252 -0.02 -6.78 8.89
C TRP A 252 0.48 -5.51 9.58
N ARG A 253 1.16 -5.63 10.73
CA ARG A 253 1.75 -4.47 11.43
C ARG A 253 2.91 -3.85 10.67
N ALA A 254 3.72 -4.67 9.99
CA ALA A 254 4.89 -4.20 9.26
C ALA A 254 4.55 -3.10 8.27
N GLY A 255 3.43 -3.25 7.54
CA GLY A 255 2.98 -2.21 6.61
C GLY A 255 3.96 -1.96 5.47
N VAL A 256 4.54 -3.01 4.89
CA VAL A 256 5.58 -2.94 3.86
C VAL A 256 5.26 -1.82 2.86
N PRO A 257 6.07 -0.75 2.73
CA PRO A 257 5.69 0.46 2.00
C PRO A 257 5.50 0.24 0.50
N GLY A 258 6.04 -0.85 -0.05
CA GLY A 258 5.82 -1.25 -1.43
C GLY A 258 4.62 -2.18 -1.66
N GLY A 259 3.99 -2.72 -0.62
CA GLY A 259 3.15 -3.92 -0.78
C GLY A 259 2.20 -4.32 0.35
N GLY A 260 2.29 -3.74 1.53
CA GLY A 260 1.62 -4.19 2.75
C GLY A 260 0.46 -3.31 3.21
N GLY A 261 -0.07 -2.47 2.32
CA GLY A 261 -1.26 -1.68 2.60
C GLY A 261 -2.53 -2.53 2.56
N TYR A 262 -3.53 -2.14 3.35
CA TYR A 262 -4.86 -2.74 3.35
C TYR A 262 -5.93 -1.66 3.24
N SER A 263 -7.00 -1.89 2.49
CA SER A 263 -8.13 -0.95 2.36
C SER A 263 -9.44 -1.66 2.07
N THR A 264 -10.56 -0.98 2.26
CA THR A 264 -11.84 -1.36 1.64
C THR A 264 -11.87 -0.90 0.18
N ALA A 265 -12.85 -1.35 -0.60
CA ALA A 265 -12.97 -0.93 -2.00
C ALA A 265 -13.43 0.53 -2.16
N THR A 266 -14.09 1.10 -1.15
CA THR A 266 -14.69 2.45 -1.19
C THR A 266 -13.77 3.56 -0.69
N ASP A 267 -12.66 3.20 -0.03
CA ASP A 267 -11.58 4.11 0.37
C ASP A 267 -10.64 4.36 -0.82
#